data_AF-A0A5R8K784-F1
#
_entry.id   AF-A0A5R8K784-F1
#
_cell.length_a   1.000
_cell.length_b   1.000
_cell.length_c   1.000
_cell.angle_alpha   90.00
_cell.angle_beta   90.00
_cell.angle_gamma   90.00
#
_symmetry.space_group_name_H-M   'P 1'
#
loop_
_entity.id
_entity.type
_entity.pdbx_description
1 polymer ?
#
loop_
_entity_poly.entity_id
_entity_poly.type
_entity_poly.pdbx_seq_one_letter_code
_entity_poly.pdbx_strand_id
1 'polypeptide(L)'
;MTIDGTPEEVARLLQLYGGGSTASTAAAVKTPKQKTSIKKVSGARAKSESNPTQGNGIDLNEIINLIKNCDEAEEIESAILDKVGQVNRILLPLFVAHQHLEHDQGLTTGEISQITKDLGIPIHVANVSNTLTKTAAKYVMGDKVRKKGQPVHYKLSRRGVKYMEDILKGKTDD
;
A
#
# COMPACT_ATOMS: atom_id res chain seq x y z
N MET A 1 -12.98 -51.75 -24.03
CA MET A 1 -14.10 -50.79 -23.96
C MET A 1 -13.54 -49.43 -24.32
N THR A 2 -13.78 -49.00 -25.56
CA THR A 2 -13.45 -47.67 -26.06
C THR A 2 -14.70 -46.80 -25.85
N ILE A 3 -14.57 -45.76 -25.05
CA ILE A 3 -15.64 -44.78 -24.82
C ILE A 3 -15.42 -43.69 -25.88
N ASP A 4 -16.25 -43.68 -26.91
CA ASP A 4 -16.25 -42.61 -27.90
C ASP A 4 -16.98 -41.39 -27.33
N GLY A 5 -16.24 -40.31 -27.12
CA GLY A 5 -16.71 -39.04 -26.58
C GLY A 5 -15.56 -38.05 -26.48
N THR A 6 -15.86 -36.75 -26.54
CA THR A 6 -14.81 -35.73 -26.38
C THR A 6 -14.29 -35.73 -24.93
N PRO A 7 -13.01 -35.39 -24.67
CA PRO A 7 -12.43 -35.44 -23.32
C PRO A 7 -13.24 -34.63 -22.28
N GLU A 8 -13.88 -33.56 -22.73
CA GLU A 8 -14.71 -32.69 -21.90
C GLU A 8 -16.01 -33.35 -21.46
N GLU A 9 -16.65 -34.14 -22.31
CA GLU A 9 -17.89 -34.86 -22.00
C GLU A 9 -17.63 -35.96 -20.96
N VAL A 10 -16.50 -36.65 -21.07
CA VAL A 10 -16.11 -37.70 -20.12
C VAL A 10 -15.82 -37.12 -18.74
N ALA A 11 -15.17 -35.96 -18.66
CA ALA A 11 -14.91 -35.28 -17.39
C ALA A 11 -16.19 -34.85 -16.67
N ARG A 12 -17.18 -34.32 -17.42
CA ARG A 12 -18.50 -33.98 -16.86
C ARG A 12 -19.23 -35.21 -16.36
N LEU A 13 -19.15 -36.33 -17.08
CA LEU A 13 -19.81 -37.58 -16.70
C LEU A 13 -19.19 -38.18 -15.41
N LEU A 14 -17.87 -38.12 -15.26
CA LEU A 14 -17.14 -38.51 -14.04
C LEU A 14 -17.47 -37.62 -12.85
N GLN A 15 -17.71 -36.34 -13.05
CA GLN A 15 -18.09 -35.43 -11.96
C GLN A 15 -19.57 -35.56 -11.57
N LEU A 16 -20.44 -35.87 -12.53
CA LEU A 16 -21.88 -36.06 -12.33
C LEU A 16 -22.20 -37.41 -11.68
N TYR A 17 -21.45 -38.47 -12.01
CA TYR A 17 -21.58 -39.80 -11.40
C TYR A 17 -20.61 -40.05 -10.25
N GLY A 18 -19.53 -39.28 -10.15
CA GLY A 18 -18.56 -39.32 -9.03
C GLY A 18 -18.94 -38.43 -7.85
N GLY A 19 -20.20 -37.98 -7.80
CA GLY A 19 -20.76 -37.16 -6.73
C GLY A 19 -20.78 -37.86 -5.38
N GLY A 20 -19.70 -37.67 -4.62
CA GLY A 20 -19.79 -37.22 -3.23
C GLY A 20 -19.88 -38.27 -2.11
N SER A 21 -18.96 -38.08 -1.16
CA SER A 21 -19.20 -38.11 0.29
C SER A 21 -19.17 -39.42 1.08
N THR A 22 -18.24 -39.40 2.05
CA THR A 22 -18.39 -39.69 3.50
C THR A 22 -17.79 -40.97 4.10
N ALA A 23 -17.08 -40.70 5.21
CA ALA A 23 -17.05 -41.43 6.47
C ALA A 23 -16.14 -42.66 6.61
N SER A 24 -15.18 -42.53 7.53
CA SER A 24 -14.82 -43.60 8.47
C SER A 24 -14.43 -42.98 9.82
N THR A 25 -15.40 -43.03 10.75
CA THR A 25 -15.31 -43.18 12.22
C THR A 25 -14.33 -44.32 12.59
N ALA A 26 -13.68 -44.47 13.75
CA ALA A 26 -13.78 -43.95 15.11
C ALA A 26 -12.50 -44.35 15.90
N ALA A 27 -12.18 -43.68 17.00
CA ALA A 27 -11.86 -44.28 18.32
C ALA A 27 -11.16 -43.27 19.27
N ALA A 28 -11.63 -43.22 20.51
CA ALA A 28 -11.26 -42.27 21.56
C ALA A 28 -10.22 -42.85 22.54
N VAL A 29 -9.27 -42.04 23.01
CA VAL A 29 -8.58 -42.19 24.31
C VAL A 29 -8.22 -40.82 24.89
N LYS A 30 -8.48 -40.62 26.19
CA LYS A 30 -8.30 -39.37 26.95
C LYS A 30 -6.98 -39.33 27.73
N THR A 31 -6.37 -38.13 27.77
CA THR A 31 -5.48 -37.50 28.80
C THR A 31 -4.01 -37.95 28.98
N PRO A 32 -3.08 -37.11 29.55
CA PRO A 32 -3.12 -35.66 29.84
C PRO A 32 -1.86 -34.83 29.40
N LYS A 33 -2.06 -33.50 29.31
CA LYS A 33 -1.14 -32.34 29.50
C LYS A 33 0.35 -32.51 29.18
N GLN A 34 0.78 -31.92 28.06
CA GLN A 34 2.09 -31.26 27.95
C GLN A 34 1.92 -29.84 27.38
N LYS A 35 2.44 -28.86 28.14
CA LYS A 35 2.58 -27.46 27.74
C LYS A 35 3.75 -27.35 26.77
N THR A 36 3.47 -27.14 25.50
CA THR A 36 4.47 -26.70 24.52
C THR A 36 4.01 -25.40 23.88
N SER A 37 4.94 -24.45 23.89
CA SER A 37 4.82 -23.06 23.46
C SER A 37 4.37 -22.93 22.01
N ILE A 38 3.22 -22.27 21.79
CA ILE A 38 2.75 -21.92 20.44
C ILE A 38 3.52 -20.67 19.98
N LYS A 39 4.59 -20.93 19.23
CA LYS A 39 5.22 -19.96 18.33
C LYS A 39 4.26 -19.76 17.14
N LYS A 40 3.44 -18.70 17.17
CA LYS A 40 2.46 -18.41 16.11
C LYS A 40 3.17 -17.71 14.94
N VAL A 41 3.70 -18.51 14.03
CA VAL A 41 4.23 -18.07 12.73
C VAL A 41 3.13 -18.23 11.67
N SER A 42 3.13 -17.29 10.73
CA SER A 42 2.44 -17.30 9.43
C SER A 42 0.92 -17.44 9.43
N GLY A 43 0.25 -16.30 9.68
CA GLY A 43 -1.10 -16.06 9.14
C GLY A 43 -0.99 -15.73 7.65
N ALA A 44 -1.64 -16.56 6.84
CA ALA A 44 -1.64 -16.52 5.40
C ALA A 44 -2.00 -15.13 4.84
N ARG A 45 -1.24 -14.76 3.81
CA ARG A 45 -1.40 -13.60 2.95
C ARG A 45 -2.76 -13.68 2.26
N ALA A 46 -3.78 -13.09 2.85
CA ALA A 46 -5.00 -12.74 2.12
C ALA A 46 -4.58 -11.73 1.04
N LYS A 47 -4.62 -12.15 -0.22
CA LYS A 47 -4.74 -11.23 -1.35
C LYS A 47 -6.05 -10.48 -1.13
N SER A 48 -5.97 -9.34 -0.47
CA SER A 48 -7.02 -8.36 -0.53
C SER A 48 -6.97 -7.84 -1.95
N GLU A 49 -7.89 -8.34 -2.78
CA GLU A 49 -8.25 -7.70 -4.03
C GLU A 49 -8.47 -6.22 -3.72
N SER A 50 -7.57 -5.41 -4.27
CA SER A 50 -7.72 -3.97 -4.35
C SER A 50 -8.92 -3.72 -5.24
N ASN A 51 -10.10 -3.61 -4.64
CA ASN A 51 -11.20 -2.89 -5.27
C ASN A 51 -10.70 -1.47 -5.53
N PRO A 52 -10.62 -1.00 -6.78
CA PRO A 52 -10.37 0.41 -7.02
C PRO A 52 -11.63 1.13 -6.56
N THR A 53 -11.53 1.88 -5.46
CA THR A 53 -12.60 2.79 -5.04
C THR A 53 -12.72 3.86 -6.12
N GLN A 54 -13.55 3.61 -7.13
CA GLN A 54 -14.06 4.64 -8.03
C GLN A 54 -14.88 5.60 -7.19
N GLY A 55 -14.36 6.81 -6.98
CA GLY A 55 -15.10 7.87 -6.33
C GLY A 55 -14.27 9.14 -6.28
N ASN A 56 -14.37 9.98 -7.31
CA ASN A 56 -13.82 11.34 -7.38
C ASN A 56 -12.48 11.52 -6.64
N GLY A 57 -11.59 10.56 -6.85
CA GLY A 57 -10.32 10.44 -6.16
C GLY A 57 -9.23 10.92 -7.10
N ILE A 58 -8.27 11.63 -6.54
CA ILE A 58 -7.04 12.06 -7.20
C ILE A 58 -6.50 10.90 -8.06
N ASP A 59 -6.25 11.16 -9.35
CA ASP A 59 -5.65 10.16 -10.23
C ASP A 59 -4.17 9.98 -9.85
N LEU A 60 -3.89 8.93 -9.07
CA LEU A 60 -2.54 8.62 -8.59
C LEU A 60 -1.53 8.48 -9.74
N ASN A 61 -1.99 8.01 -10.90
CA ASN A 61 -1.19 7.90 -12.11
C ASN A 61 -0.74 9.26 -12.64
N GLU A 62 -1.57 10.31 -12.51
CA GLU A 62 -1.20 11.66 -12.89
C GLU A 62 -0.08 12.18 -12.00
N ILE A 63 -0.17 11.98 -10.67
CA ILE A 63 0.91 12.35 -9.75
C ILE A 63 2.22 11.64 -10.12
N ILE A 64 2.16 10.35 -10.44
CA ILE A 64 3.35 9.58 -10.83
C ILE A 64 3.94 10.11 -12.14
N ASN A 65 3.10 10.40 -13.13
CA ASN A 65 3.54 10.95 -14.40
C ASN A 65 4.14 12.35 -14.21
N LEU A 66 3.56 13.17 -13.35
CA LEU A 66 4.09 14.49 -13.03
C LEU A 66 5.46 14.40 -12.34
N ILE A 67 5.64 13.47 -11.40
CA ILE A 67 6.95 13.24 -10.75
C ILE A 67 8.02 12.84 -11.79
N LYS A 68 7.66 12.02 -12.78
CA LYS A 68 8.61 11.52 -13.79
C LYS A 68 8.89 12.49 -14.93
N ASN A 69 7.97 13.40 -15.23
CA ASN A 69 8.04 14.26 -16.42
C ASN A 69 8.14 15.75 -16.09
N CYS A 70 8.34 16.15 -14.83
CA CYS A 70 8.59 17.56 -14.51
C CYS A 70 10.04 17.95 -14.83
N ASP A 71 10.28 19.23 -15.10
CA ASP A 71 11.62 19.76 -15.39
C ASP A 71 12.57 19.58 -14.18
N GLU A 72 12.03 19.44 -12.97
CA GLU A 72 12.77 19.19 -11.72
C GLU A 72 13.00 17.69 -11.45
N ALA A 73 12.66 16.79 -12.38
CA ALA A 73 12.70 15.33 -12.15
C ALA A 73 14.11 14.81 -11.81
N GLU A 74 15.16 15.32 -12.46
CA GLU A 74 16.55 14.92 -12.17
C GLU A 74 16.99 15.38 -10.76
N GLU A 75 16.53 16.55 -10.32
CA GLU A 75 16.78 17.08 -8.98
C GLU A 75 16.02 16.27 -7.93
N ILE A 76 14.77 15.89 -8.22
CA ILE A 76 13.95 15.01 -7.36
C ILE A 76 14.62 13.64 -7.21
N GLU A 77 15.10 13.04 -8.30
CA GLU A 77 15.76 11.74 -8.29
C GLU A 77 17.02 11.76 -7.39
N SER A 78 17.94 12.68 -7.67
CA SER A 78 19.22 12.77 -6.97
C SER A 78 19.10 13.27 -5.52
N ALA A 79 18.19 14.22 -5.24
CA ALA A 79 18.07 14.83 -3.92
C ALA A 79 17.16 14.04 -2.96
N ILE A 80 16.15 13.33 -3.48
CA ILE A 80 15.10 12.71 -2.68
C ILE A 80 15.02 11.20 -2.86
N LEU A 81 15.04 10.71 -4.11
CA LEU A 81 14.85 9.28 -4.39
C LEU A 81 16.10 8.45 -4.06
N ASP A 82 17.29 8.93 -4.43
CA ASP A 82 18.56 8.27 -4.16
C ASP A 82 18.96 8.31 -2.68
N LYS A 83 18.51 9.32 -1.93
CA LYS A 83 18.81 9.43 -0.50
C LYS A 83 17.96 8.48 0.34
N VAL A 84 18.55 7.94 1.42
CA VAL A 84 17.91 6.96 2.34
C VAL A 84 16.77 7.59 3.19
N GLY A 85 16.55 8.91 3.10
CA GLY A 85 15.58 9.65 3.89
C GLY A 85 14.13 9.29 3.58
N GLN A 86 13.51 8.44 4.41
CA GLN A 86 12.08 8.09 4.28
C GLN A 86 11.14 9.31 4.35
N VAL A 87 11.52 10.34 5.11
CA VAL A 87 10.74 11.58 5.23
C VAL A 87 10.57 12.25 3.87
N ASN A 88 11.67 12.46 3.15
CA ASN A 88 11.66 13.18 1.88
C ASN A 88 10.85 12.42 0.83
N ARG A 89 11.03 11.10 0.77
CA ARG A 89 10.27 10.19 -0.13
C ARG A 89 8.77 10.21 0.14
N ILE A 90 8.35 10.41 1.39
CA ILE A 90 6.94 10.52 1.77
C ILE A 90 6.36 11.91 1.50
N LEU A 91 7.18 12.96 1.63
CA LEU A 91 6.75 14.34 1.37
C LEU A 91 6.65 14.65 -0.13
N LEU A 92 7.42 13.98 -0.98
CA LEU A 92 7.43 14.20 -2.43
C LEU A 92 6.04 14.02 -3.08
N PRO A 93 5.31 12.90 -2.87
CA PRO A 93 3.94 12.77 -3.42
C PRO A 93 2.99 13.87 -2.95
N LEU A 94 3.14 14.32 -1.70
CA LEU A 94 2.32 15.42 -1.16
C LEU A 94 2.68 16.76 -1.80
N PHE A 95 3.95 16.96 -2.18
CA PHE A 95 4.44 18.19 -2.80
C PHE A 95 3.95 18.35 -4.22
N VAL A 96 4.09 17.29 -5.01
CA VAL A 96 3.55 17.27 -6.38
C VAL A 96 2.03 17.42 -6.36
N ALA A 97 1.35 16.75 -5.42
CA ALA A 97 -0.09 16.92 -5.26
C ALA A 97 -0.46 18.37 -4.91
N HIS A 98 0.30 19.03 -4.04
CA HIS A 98 0.05 20.44 -3.68
C HIS A 98 0.29 21.42 -4.84
N GLN A 99 1.26 21.15 -5.72
CA GLN A 99 1.60 22.03 -6.84
C GLN A 99 0.64 21.89 -8.03
N HIS A 100 0.23 20.67 -8.35
CA HIS A 100 -0.47 20.37 -9.61
C HIS A 100 -1.94 20.03 -9.44
N LEU A 101 -2.38 19.58 -8.27
CA LEU A 101 -3.79 19.43 -7.96
C LEU A 101 -4.26 20.68 -7.23
N GLU A 102 -5.50 21.11 -7.48
CA GLU A 102 -6.12 22.22 -6.76
C GLU A 102 -5.88 22.02 -5.25
N HIS A 103 -5.34 23.05 -4.59
CA HIS A 103 -4.65 23.06 -3.28
C HIS A 103 -5.32 22.35 -2.09
N ASP A 104 -6.49 21.76 -2.26
CA ASP A 104 -7.34 21.24 -1.21
C ASP A 104 -7.55 19.72 -1.22
N GLN A 105 -6.94 18.99 -2.16
CA GLN A 105 -6.99 17.53 -2.17
C GLN A 105 -5.74 16.91 -1.52
N GLY A 106 -5.91 16.38 -0.30
CA GLY A 106 -4.84 15.71 0.45
C GLY A 106 -4.78 14.21 0.15
N LEU A 107 -3.61 13.60 0.38
CA LEU A 107 -3.39 12.16 0.17
C LEU A 107 -3.49 11.39 1.47
N THR A 108 -4.06 10.20 1.40
CA THR A 108 -4.06 9.22 2.48
C THR A 108 -2.73 8.47 2.58
N THR A 109 -2.49 7.84 3.72
CA THR A 109 -1.31 6.99 3.93
C THR A 109 -1.21 5.82 2.94
N GLY A 110 -2.37 5.33 2.47
CA GLY A 110 -2.45 4.23 1.52
C GLY A 110 -2.03 4.68 0.13
N GLU A 111 -2.55 5.82 -0.32
CA GLU A 111 -2.21 6.42 -1.62
C GLU A 111 -0.72 6.77 -1.71
N ILE A 112 -0.15 7.37 -0.66
CA ILE A 112 1.29 7.66 -0.61
C ILE A 112 2.12 6.37 -0.72
N SER A 113 1.71 5.30 -0.03
CA SER A 113 2.37 3.99 -0.12
C SER A 113 2.27 3.39 -1.53
N GLN A 114 1.15 3.59 -2.21
CA GLN A 114 0.94 3.13 -3.57
C GLN A 114 1.81 3.92 -4.57
N ILE A 115 1.79 5.25 -4.50
CA ILE A 115 2.63 6.13 -5.34
C ILE A 115 4.11 5.77 -5.18
N THR A 116 4.59 5.66 -3.93
CA THR A 116 6.02 5.34 -3.68
C THR A 116 6.41 3.96 -4.20
N LYS A 117 5.50 2.98 -4.13
CA LYS A 117 5.72 1.66 -4.73
C LYS A 117 5.82 1.74 -6.26
N ASP A 118 5.00 2.55 -6.90
CA ASP A 118 4.96 2.69 -8.36
C ASP A 118 6.12 3.55 -8.91
N LEU A 119 6.73 4.37 -8.05
CA LEU A 119 8.02 5.03 -8.30
C LEU A 119 9.24 4.09 -8.09
N GLY A 120 9.01 2.82 -7.72
CA GLY A 120 10.09 1.84 -7.50
C GLY A 120 10.72 1.88 -6.10
N ILE A 121 10.20 2.70 -5.18
CA ILE A 121 10.72 2.87 -3.82
C ILE A 121 9.63 2.50 -2.81
N PRO A 122 9.34 1.20 -2.64
CA PRO A 122 8.20 0.77 -1.84
C PRO A 122 8.37 1.13 -0.37
N ILE A 123 7.45 1.93 0.17
CA ILE A 123 7.36 2.21 1.60
C ILE A 123 6.09 1.59 2.16
N HIS A 124 6.24 0.75 3.19
CA HIS A 124 5.10 0.11 3.84
C HIS A 124 4.16 1.13 4.50
N VAL A 125 2.85 0.96 4.36
CA VAL A 125 1.81 1.88 4.90
C VAL A 125 2.02 2.21 6.38
N ALA A 126 2.42 1.23 7.19
CA ALA A 126 2.71 1.47 8.62
C ALA A 126 3.87 2.45 8.83
N ASN A 127 4.91 2.39 7.99
CA ASN A 127 6.04 3.32 8.03
C ASN A 127 5.61 4.70 7.54
N VAL A 128 4.80 4.77 6.49
CA VAL A 128 4.22 6.04 6.02
C VAL A 128 3.44 6.72 7.15
N SER A 129 2.55 5.98 7.80
CA SER A 129 1.75 6.49 8.93
C SER A 129 2.63 6.93 10.11
N ASN A 130 3.63 6.15 10.48
CA ASN A 130 4.55 6.48 11.57
C ASN A 130 5.38 7.72 11.26
N THR A 131 5.88 7.85 10.03
CA THR A 131 6.68 9.00 9.62
C THR A 131 5.84 10.26 9.58
N LEU A 132 4.63 10.22 8.99
CA LEU A 132 3.71 11.37 8.96
C LEU A 132 3.30 11.85 10.35
N THR A 133 3.13 10.94 11.30
CA THR A 133 2.71 11.28 12.67
C THR A 133 3.84 11.63 13.61
N LYS A 134 5.08 11.21 13.33
CA LYS A 134 6.25 11.46 14.17
C LYS A 134 7.21 12.45 13.51
N THR A 135 8.06 11.96 12.62
CA THR A 135 9.21 12.72 12.10
C THR A 135 8.80 13.83 11.15
N ALA A 136 7.79 13.58 10.31
CA ALA A 136 7.29 14.52 9.31
C ALA A 136 6.12 15.38 9.82
N ALA A 137 5.67 15.20 11.07
CA ALA A 137 4.48 15.87 11.61
C ALA A 137 4.54 17.40 11.53
N LYS A 138 5.74 17.99 11.57
CA LYS A 138 5.95 19.45 11.42
C LYS A 138 5.76 19.97 9.98
N TYR A 139 5.85 19.08 8.99
CA TYR A 139 5.77 19.38 7.57
C TYR A 139 4.40 19.08 6.96
N VAL A 140 3.54 18.35 7.67
CA VAL A 140 2.23 17.93 7.15
C VAL A 140 1.09 18.40 8.05
N MET A 141 -0.10 18.51 7.47
CA MET A 141 -1.36 18.80 8.14
C MET A 141 -2.36 17.72 7.77
N GLY A 142 -3.01 17.12 8.77
CA GLY A 142 -4.13 16.21 8.54
C GLY A 142 -5.44 16.99 8.53
N ASP A 143 -6.36 16.63 7.64
CA ASP A 143 -7.74 17.18 7.61
C ASP A 143 -8.44 17.01 8.97
N LYS A 144 -8.27 15.83 9.59
CA LYS A 144 -8.95 15.49 10.84
C LYS A 144 -8.05 14.76 11.82
N VAL A 145 -8.47 14.78 13.08
CA VAL A 145 -7.84 14.03 14.16
C VAL A 145 -7.97 12.54 13.88
N ARG A 146 -6.84 11.83 13.92
CA ARG A 146 -6.79 10.39 13.65
C ARG A 146 -7.62 9.62 14.66
N LYS A 147 -8.59 8.86 14.17
CA LYS A 147 -9.35 7.86 14.94
C LYS A 147 -9.12 6.47 14.34
N LYS A 148 -9.25 5.43 15.17
CA LYS A 148 -9.08 4.05 14.72
C LYS A 148 -10.09 3.74 13.62
N GLY A 149 -9.62 3.24 12.48
CA GLY A 149 -10.46 2.85 11.34
C GLY A 149 -10.88 3.97 10.41
N GLN A 150 -10.51 5.23 10.68
CA GLN A 150 -10.86 6.36 9.82
C GLN A 150 -9.66 6.80 8.97
N PRO A 151 -9.79 6.89 7.63
CA PRO A 151 -8.71 7.39 6.77
C PRO A 151 -8.53 8.89 6.99
N VAL A 152 -7.28 9.33 7.11
CA VAL A 152 -6.91 10.75 7.25
C VAL A 152 -6.20 11.18 5.98
N HIS A 153 -6.65 12.30 5.40
CA HIS A 153 -5.98 12.96 4.29
C HIS A 153 -4.94 13.92 4.83
N TYR A 154 -3.73 13.84 4.29
CA TYR A 154 -2.60 14.67 4.65
C TYR A 154 -2.32 15.66 3.52
N LYS A 155 -1.97 16.88 3.91
CA LYS A 155 -1.50 17.96 3.04
C LYS A 155 -0.17 18.47 3.54
N LEU A 156 0.59 19.14 2.70
CA LEU A 156 1.77 19.86 3.17
C LEU A 156 1.37 21.10 3.97
N SER A 157 2.10 21.34 5.05
CA SER A 157 2.07 22.63 5.73
C SER A 157 2.93 23.63 4.95
N ARG A 158 2.74 24.93 5.21
CA ARG A 158 3.63 25.98 4.67
C ARG A 158 5.11 25.72 4.94
N ARG A 159 5.43 25.11 6.09
CA ARG A 159 6.81 24.71 6.44
C ARG A 159 7.29 23.52 5.60
N GLY A 160 6.41 22.57 5.32
CA GLY A 160 6.70 21.43 4.45
C GLY A 160 6.98 21.84 3.02
N VAL A 161 6.17 22.75 2.47
CA VAL A 161 6.39 23.30 1.11
C VAL A 161 7.77 23.94 1.02
N LYS A 162 8.09 24.85 1.93
CA LYS A 162 9.41 25.50 1.97
C LYS A 162 10.56 24.49 2.11
N TYR A 163 10.41 23.51 2.99
CA TYR A 163 11.42 22.47 3.18
C TYR A 163 11.70 21.67 1.91
N MET A 164 10.66 21.32 1.16
CA MET A 164 10.81 20.61 -0.12
C MET A 164 11.46 21.49 -1.18
N GLU A 165 11.05 22.76 -1.29
CA GLU A 165 11.69 23.72 -2.20
C GLU A 165 13.18 23.92 -1.88
N ASP A 166 13.54 23.98 -0.59
CA ASP A 166 14.93 24.14 -0.16
C ASP A 166 15.78 22.90 -0.48
N ILE A 167 15.20 21.69 -0.37
CA ILE A 167 15.85 20.43 -0.80
C ILE A 167 16.09 20.42 -2.31
N LEU A 168 15.07 20.77 -3.10
CA LEU A 168 15.17 20.77 -4.56
C LEU A 168 16.22 21.78 -5.05
N LYS A 169 16.25 22.97 -4.44
CA LYS A 169 17.27 24.00 -4.71
C LYS A 169 18.66 23.66 -4.16
N GLY A 170 18.86 22.48 -3.55
CA GLY A 170 20.14 22.05 -2.99
C GLY A 170 20.61 22.83 -1.75
N LYS A 171 19.76 23.63 -1.11
CA LYS A 171 20.09 24.49 0.04
C LYS A 171 19.90 23.77 1.39
N THR A 172 20.23 22.48 1.45
CA THR A 172 20.08 21.74 2.70
C THR A 172 21.23 22.12 3.63
N ASP A 173 20.95 22.99 4.63
CA ASP A 173 21.77 23.12 5.84
C ASP A 173 21.81 21.74 6.53
N ASP A 174 22.98 21.11 6.51
CA ASP A 174 23.32 19.95 7.35
C ASP A 174 23.83 20.46 8.71
#